data_AF-X6EU15-F1
#
_entry.id   AF-X6EU15-F1
#
_cell.length_a   1.000
_cell.length_b   1.000
_cell.length_c   1.000
_cell.angle_alpha   90.00
_cell.angle_beta   90.00
_cell.angle_gamma   90.00
#
_symmetry.space_group_name_H-M   'P 1'
#
loop_
_entity.id
_entity.type
_entity.pdbx_description
1 polymer ?
#
loop_
_entity_poly.entity_id
_entity_poly.type
_entity_poly.pdbx_seq_one_letter_code
_entity_poly.pdbx_strand_id
1 'polypeptide(L)' 'MQSRQSVKAALVKEIDAVRHSISRLQHGLCRERGPDRNSWPCGYQLTAQKVRLARLETVLANRLSAPTGLRLQEQP' A
#
# COMPACT_ATOMS: atom_id res chain seq x y z
N MET A 1 8.27 23.50 9.79
CA MET A 1 7.72 22.98 8.51
C MET A 1 8.30 21.63 8.05
N GLN A 2 9.46 21.16 8.56
CA GLN A 2 10.12 19.91 8.11
C GLN A 2 9.31 18.60 8.33
N SER A 3 8.47 18.53 9.35
CA SER A 3 7.74 17.30 9.72
C SER A 3 6.89 16.74 8.57
N ARG A 4 6.20 17.60 7.80
CA ARG A 4 5.30 17.15 6.72
C ARG A 4 6.04 16.53 5.54
N GLN A 5 7.24 17.01 5.25
CA GLN A 5 8.05 16.55 4.12
C GLN A 5 8.68 15.18 4.42
N SER A 6 9.12 14.97 5.66
CA SER A 6 9.60 13.67 6.14
C SER A 6 8.51 12.60 6.10
N VAL A 7 7.28 12.93 6.51
CA VAL A 7 6.18 11.95 6.48
C VAL A 7 5.72 11.64 5.05
N LYS A 8 5.75 12.61 4.14
CA LYS A 8 5.51 12.35 2.71
C LYS A 8 6.57 11.41 2.13
N ALA A 9 7.85 11.64 2.43
CA ALA A 9 8.94 10.78 1.96
C ALA A 9 8.84 9.36 2.53
N ALA A 10 8.47 9.22 3.81
CA ALA A 10 8.22 7.92 4.42
C ALA A 10 7.05 7.19 3.76
N LEU A 11 5.95 7.89 3.47
CA LEU A 11 4.77 7.32 2.82
C LEU A 11 5.08 6.85 1.39
N VAL A 12 5.84 7.62 0.62
CA VAL A 12 6.29 7.23 -0.73
C VAL A 12 7.17 5.98 -0.66
N LYS A 13 8.14 5.94 0.27
CA LYS A 13 8.97 4.74 0.48
C LYS A 13 8.16 3.50 0.84
N GLU A 14 7.11 3.66 1.65
CA GLU A 14 6.22 2.54 2.00
C GLU A 14 5.42 2.05 0.78
N ILE A 15 4.90 2.98 -0.05
CA ILE A 15 4.21 2.65 -1.29
C ILE A 15 5.12 1.85 -2.23
N ASP A 16 6.37 2.29 -2.43
CA ASP A 16 7.35 1.57 -3.25
C ASP A 16 7.66 0.17 -2.70
N ALA A 17 7.82 0.04 -1.37
CA ALA A 17 8.04 -1.24 -0.73
C ALA A 17 6.87 -2.21 -0.94
N VAL A 18 5.63 -1.72 -0.84
CA VAL A 18 4.41 -2.52 -1.08
C VAL A 18 4.30 -2.91 -2.55
N ARG A 19 4.57 -2.00 -3.50
CA ARG A 19 4.60 -2.30 -4.94
C ARG A 19 5.62 -3.38 -5.28
N HIS A 20 6.80 -3.31 -4.67
CA HIS A 20 7.83 -4.33 -4.85
C HIS A 20 7.42 -5.68 -4.24
N SER A 21 6.74 -5.67 -3.08
CA SER A 21 6.18 -6.89 -2.49
C SER A 21 5.10 -7.53 -3.37
N ILE A 22 4.20 -6.74 -3.95
CA ILE A 22 3.17 -7.19 -4.91
C ILE A 22 3.84 -7.85 -6.12
N SER A 23 4.85 -7.19 -6.69
CA SER A 23 5.57 -7.70 -7.86
C SER A 23 6.24 -9.05 -7.56
N ARG A 24 6.87 -9.20 -6.40
CA ARG A 24 7.46 -10.47 -5.96
C ARG A 24 6.42 -11.56 -5.76
N LEU A 25 5.28 -11.23 -5.14
CA LEU A 25 4.18 -12.18 -4.95
C LEU A 25 3.58 -12.62 -6.29
N GLN A 26 3.42 -11.71 -7.25
CA GLN A 26 2.94 -12.04 -8.60
C GLN A 26 3.95 -12.92 -9.36
N HIS A 27 5.24 -12.61 -9.28
CA HIS A 27 6.28 -13.45 -9.89
C HIS A 27 6.38 -14.84 -9.24
N GLY A 28 6.27 -14.93 -7.91
CA GLY A 28 6.22 -16.19 -7.17
C GLY A 28 5.01 -17.04 -7.57
N LEU A 29 3.83 -16.41 -7.63
CA LEU A 29 2.58 -17.03 -8.13
C LEU A 29 2.70 -17.55 -9.57
N CYS A 30 3.41 -16.85 -10.45
CA CYS A 30 3.65 -17.31 -11.82
C CYS A 30 4.65 -18.48 -11.89
N ARG A 31 5.60 -18.57 -10.95
CA ARG A 31 6.58 -19.67 -10.88
C ARG A 31 6.01 -20.95 -10.27
N GLU A 32 5.12 -20.83 -9.28
CA GLU A 32 4.47 -21.99 -8.65
C GLU A 32 3.26 -22.52 -9.42
N ARG A 33 2.94 -21.91 -10.57
CA ARG A 33 1.87 -22.34 -11.49
C ARG A 33 2.22 -23.61 -12.29
N GLY A 34 2.91 -24.56 -11.65
CA GLY A 34 2.83 -25.96 -12.05
C GLY A 34 1.42 -26.49 -11.76
N PRO A 35 0.96 -27.56 -12.43
CA PRO A 35 -0.43 -28.05 -12.36
C PRO A 35 -0.85 -28.55 -10.97
N ASP A 36 0.07 -28.61 -10.00
CA ASP A 36 -0.12 -29.32 -8.75
C ASP A 36 0.56 -28.54 -7.62
N ARG A 37 -0.19 -27.63 -6.96
CA ARG A 37 -0.03 -27.23 -5.54
C ARG A 37 -0.77 -25.92 -5.23
N ASN A 38 -1.86 -26.06 -4.48
CA ASN A 38 -2.31 -25.15 -3.41
C ASN A 38 -1.94 -23.65 -3.54
N SER A 39 -2.46 -22.98 -4.56
CA SER A 39 -2.31 -21.54 -4.83
C SER A 39 -3.11 -20.61 -3.88
N TRP A 40 -3.69 -21.16 -2.82
CA TRP A 40 -4.65 -20.47 -1.93
C TRP A 40 -4.01 -19.41 -1.00
N PRO A 41 -2.84 -19.64 -0.35
CA PRO A 41 -2.25 -18.64 0.55
C PRO A 41 -1.76 -17.38 -0.18
N CYS A 42 -1.24 -17.57 -1.40
CA CYS A 42 -0.62 -16.50 -2.18
C CYS A 42 -1.65 -15.52 -2.77
N GLY A 43 -2.85 -15.99 -3.14
CA GLY A 43 -3.94 -15.13 -3.61
C GLY A 43 -4.47 -14.18 -2.53
N TYR A 44 -4.63 -14.67 -1.30
CA TYR A 44 -5.03 -13.85 -0.15
C TYR A 44 -3.96 -12.81 0.18
N GLN A 45 -2.68 -13.22 0.25
CA GLN A 45 -1.58 -12.31 0.55
C GLN A 45 -1.41 -11.23 -0.52
N LEU A 46 -1.57 -11.57 -1.81
CA LEU A 46 -1.56 -10.60 -2.90
C LEU A 46 -2.71 -9.59 -2.78
N THR A 47 -3.92 -10.07 -2.47
CA THR A 47 -5.09 -9.23 -2.29
C THR A 47 -4.91 -8.27 -1.10
N ALA A 48 -4.40 -8.76 0.03
CA ALA A 48 -4.10 -7.93 1.19
C ALA A 48 -3.07 -6.83 0.87
N GLN A 49 -2.02 -7.14 0.12
CA GLN A 49 -1.03 -6.15 -0.30
C GLN A 49 -1.60 -5.11 -1.26
N LYS A 50 -2.48 -5.50 -2.19
CA LYS A 50 -3.19 -4.57 -3.09
C LYS A 50 -4.12 -3.63 -2.32
N VAL A 51 -4.85 -4.13 -1.32
CA VAL A 51 -5.70 -3.30 -0.45
C VAL A 51 -4.84 -2.32 0.34
N ARG A 52 -3.69 -2.77 0.87
CA ARG A 52 -2.75 -1.91 1.59
C ARG A 52 -2.20 -0.81 0.67
N LEU A 53 -1.84 -1.14 -0.57
CA LEU A 53 -1.38 -0.17 -1.57
C LEU A 53 -2.45 0.90 -1.83
N ALA A 54 -3.69 0.49 -2.09
CA ALA A 54 -4.79 1.42 -2.35
C ALA A 54 -5.04 2.38 -1.18
N ARG A 55 -4.94 1.89 0.07
CA ARG A 55 -5.03 2.72 1.28
C ARG A 55 -3.91 3.75 1.37
N LEU A 56 -2.65 3.35 1.12
CA LEU A 56 -1.50 4.25 1.15
C LEU A 56 -1.58 5.32 0.05
N GLU A 57 -1.99 4.93 -1.16
CA GLU A 57 -2.22 5.86 -2.28
C GLU A 57 -3.35 6.86 -1.96
N THR A 58 -4.42 6.41 -1.31
CA THR A 58 -5.51 7.29 -0.83
C THR A 58 -5.03 8.27 0.22
N VAL A 59 -4.22 7.82 1.20
CA VAL A 59 -3.63 8.71 2.21
C VAL A 59 -2.69 9.73 1.57
N LEU A 60 -1.90 9.32 0.57
CA LEU A 60 -1.03 10.22 -0.17
C LEU A 60 -1.86 11.26 -0.95
N ALA A 61 -2.90 10.82 -1.67
CA ALA A 61 -3.79 11.70 -2.42
C ALA A 61 -4.53 12.70 -1.52
N ASN A 62 -5.04 12.25 -0.37
CA ASN A 62 -5.70 13.11 0.61
C ASN A 62 -4.73 14.12 1.23
N ARG A 63 -3.48 13.73 1.48
CA ARG A 63 -2.45 14.67 1.98
C ARG A 63 -1.97 15.65 0.93
N LEU A 64 -2.05 15.30 -0.35
CA LEU A 64 -1.75 16.19 -1.47
C LEU A 64 -2.92 17.14 -1.81
N SER A 65 -4.16 16.68 -1.58
CA SER A 65 -5.39 17.41 -1.90
C SER A 65 -5.92 18.23 -0.73
N ALA A 66 -5.58 17.90 0.51
CA ALA A 66 -5.99 18.68 1.67
C ALA A 66 -5.28 20.05 1.65
N PRO A 67 -6.00 21.18 1.51
CA PRO A 67 -5.47 22.43 2.03
C PRO A 67 -5.22 22.20 3.52
N THR A 68 -4.23 22.91 4.07
CA THR A 68 -3.72 22.77 5.44
C THR A 68 -4.74 23.00 6.58
N GLY A 69 -6.05 22.98 6.33
CA GLY A 69 -7.10 23.19 7.32
C GLY A 69 -8.32 22.28 7.12
N LEU A 70 -8.23 21.02 7.54
CA LEU A 70 -9.40 20.36 8.12
C LEU A 70 -8.96 19.67 9.41
N ARG A 71 -9.11 20.47 10.45
CA ARG A 71 -9.34 20.07 11.84
C ARG A 71 -10.48 19.04 11.83
N LEU A 72 -10.15 17.75 11.87
CA LEU A 72 -11.07 16.74 12.39
C LEU A 72 -11.10 16.94 13.91
N GLN A 73 -11.89 17.94 14.30
CA GLN A 73 -12.73 17.79 15.49
C GLN A 73 -13.70 16.65 15.22
N GLU A 74 -14.23 16.12 16.31
CA GLU A 74 -15.28 15.11 16.43
C GLU A 74 -14.75 13.68 16.56
N GLN A 75 -15.05 12.93 17.63
CA GLN A 75 -15.93 13.10 18.81
C GLN A 75 -15.83 11.75 19.58
N PRO A 76 -16.48 11.53 20.73
CA PRO A 76 -17.16 12.44 21.65
C PRO A 76 -16.48 12.55 23.02
#